data_AF-A0A838H2Y4-F1
#
_entry.id   AF-A0A838H2Y4-F1
#
_cell.length_a   1.000
_cell.length_b   1.000
_cell.length_c   1.000
_cell.angle_alpha   90.00
_cell.angle_beta   90.00
_cell.angle_gamma   90.00
#
_symmetry.space_group_name_H-M   'P 1'
#
loop_
_entity.id
_entity.type
_entity.pdbx_description
1 polymer ?
#
loop_
_entity_poly.entity_id
_entity_poly.type
_entity_poly.pdbx_seq_one_letter_code
_entity_poly.pdbx_strand_id
1 'polypeptide(L)'
;MRIVSLVPSVTGTLAALGAGDRLVGVTDYCTHGAPHGATRVGGTKNPSLDAVVALAPDVVVANAEENREADLAALRAAGLDVRVTYP
;
A
#
# COMPACT_ATOMS: atom_id res chain seq x y z
N MET A 1 -10.05 -7.80 6.99
CA MET A 1 -8.92 -6.87 6.99
C MET A 1 -8.39 -6.74 5.56
N ARG A 2 -8.41 -5.54 5.00
CA ARG A 2 -7.98 -5.16 3.65
C ARG A 2 -6.78 -4.24 3.75
N ILE A 3 -5.68 -4.60 3.10
CA ILE A 3 -4.40 -3.90 3.18
C ILE A 3 -4.05 -3.35 1.80
N VAL A 4 -3.67 -2.08 1.76
CA VAL A 4 -2.91 -1.53 0.62
C VAL A 4 -1.46 -1.37 1.06
N SER A 5 -0.53 -1.95 0.31
CA SER A 5 0.91 -1.79 0.57
C SER A 5 1.53 -0.92 -0.52
N LEU A 6 2.04 0.25 -0.12
CA LEU A 6 2.74 1.19 -1.00
C LEU A 6 4.26 0.95 -1.04
N VAL A 7 4.72 -0.20 -0.51
CA VAL A 7 6.14 -0.49 -0.28
C VAL A 7 6.45 -1.94 -0.70
N PRO A 8 7.31 -2.17 -1.72
CA PRO A 8 7.60 -3.53 -2.22
C PRO A 8 8.16 -4.49 -1.17
N SER A 9 9.05 -4.02 -0.29
CA SER A 9 9.64 -4.85 0.76
C SER A 9 8.58 -5.34 1.76
N VAL A 10 7.70 -4.44 2.21
CA VAL A 10 6.59 -4.77 3.12
C VAL A 10 5.61 -5.75 2.47
N THR A 11 5.32 -5.58 1.19
CA THR A 11 4.47 -6.52 0.43
C THR A 11 5.04 -7.93 0.49
N GLY A 12 6.35 -8.09 0.27
CA GLY A 12 7.04 -9.38 0.39
C GLY A 12 6.97 -9.94 1.81
N THR A 13 7.19 -9.12 2.85
CA THR A 13 7.09 -9.53 4.25
C THR A 13 5.68 -10.00 4.61
N LEU A 14 4.63 -9.27 4.22
CA LEU A 14 3.25 -9.65 4.47
C LEU A 14 2.90 -10.99 3.82
N ALA A 15 3.36 -11.22 2.59
CA ALA A 15 3.17 -12.49 1.92
C ALA A 15 3.88 -13.64 2.65
N ALA A 16 5.15 -13.44 3.05
CA ALA A 16 5.92 -14.44 3.79
C ALA A 16 5.30 -14.80 5.16
N LEU A 17 4.59 -13.85 5.77
CA LEU A 17 3.85 -14.05 7.03
C LEU A 17 2.44 -14.63 6.84
N GLY A 18 2.06 -15.03 5.62
CA GLY A 18 0.74 -15.60 5.33
C GLY A 18 -0.40 -14.57 5.28
N ALA A 19 -0.09 -13.28 5.18
CA ALA A 19 -1.07 -12.20 5.06
C ALA A 19 -1.28 -11.73 3.60
N GLY A 20 -0.72 -12.45 2.62
CA GLY A 20 -0.78 -12.11 1.19
C GLY A 20 -2.21 -11.91 0.67
N ASP A 21 -3.15 -12.78 1.06
CA ASP A 21 -4.55 -12.72 0.63
C ASP A 21 -5.32 -11.49 1.15
N ARG A 22 -4.72 -10.74 2.10
CA ARG A 22 -5.30 -9.49 2.62
C ARG A 22 -4.87 -8.28 1.82
N LEU A 23 -3.90 -8.42 0.92
CA LEU A 23 -3.43 -7.34 0.03
C LEU A 23 -4.45 -7.12 -1.08
N VAL A 24 -5.15 -6.00 -1.01
CA VAL A 24 -6.14 -5.59 -2.04
C VAL A 24 -5.55 -4.58 -3.01
N GLY A 25 -4.47 -3.91 -2.64
CA GLY A 25 -3.73 -3.00 -3.52
C GLY A 25 -2.24 -2.99 -3.24
N VAL A 26 -1.45 -2.91 -4.30
CA VAL A 26 0.03 -2.92 -4.25
C VAL A 26 0.60 -2.00 -5.32
N THR A 27 1.85 -1.54 -5.14
CA THR A 27 2.52 -0.73 -6.17
C THR A 27 2.93 -1.57 -7.38
N ASP A 28 3.21 -0.88 -8.49
CA ASP A 28 3.73 -1.44 -9.75
C ASP A 28 5.06 -2.18 -9.60
N TYR A 29 5.78 -1.95 -8.50
CA TYR A 29 7.07 -2.58 -8.21
C TYR A 29 6.94 -3.83 -7.32
N CYS A 30 5.75 -4.12 -6.79
CA CYS A 30 5.52 -5.30 -5.98
C CYS A 30 5.41 -6.54 -6.89
N THR A 31 6.53 -7.20 -7.16
CA THR A 31 6.56 -8.42 -8.00
C THR A 31 6.58 -9.70 -7.18
N HIS A 32 7.12 -9.65 -5.96
CA HIS A 32 7.19 -10.79 -5.05
C HIS A 32 6.13 -10.64 -3.94
N GLY A 33 5.29 -11.67 -3.77
CA GLY A 33 4.28 -11.69 -2.70
C GLY A 33 2.98 -10.92 -2.98
N ALA A 34 2.89 -10.20 -4.09
CA ALA A 34 1.63 -9.60 -4.53
C ALA A 34 0.67 -10.70 -5.04
N PRO A 35 -0.56 -10.81 -4.49
CA PRO A 35 -1.52 -11.79 -4.99
C PRO A 35 -2.01 -11.37 -6.38
N HIS A 36 -2.34 -12.35 -7.24
CA HIS A 36 -2.80 -12.11 -8.62
C HIS A 36 -4.02 -11.18 -8.72
N GLY A 37 -4.84 -11.08 -7.67
CA GLY A 37 -6.03 -10.24 -7.61
C GLY A 37 -5.82 -8.84 -7.02
N ALA A 38 -4.63 -8.49 -6.52
CA ALA A 38 -4.39 -7.16 -5.96
C ALA A 38 -4.37 -6.10 -7.07
N THR A 39 -5.11 -5.01 -6.84
CA THR A 39 -5.11 -3.86 -7.75
C THR A 39 -3.76 -3.16 -7.74
N ARG A 40 -3.26 -2.80 -8.92
CA ARG A 40 -2.05 -1.98 -9.03
C ARG A 40 -2.42 -0.53 -8.82
N VAL A 41 -1.78 0.12 -7.85
CA VAL A 41 -2.09 1.50 -7.45
C VAL A 41 -0.99 2.47 -7.85
N GLY A 42 -0.19 2.17 -8.88
CA GLY A 42 0.88 3.05 -9.36
C GLY A 42 2.22 2.84 -8.66
N GLY A 43 3.10 3.83 -8.74
CA GLY A 43 4.44 3.77 -8.14
C GLY A 43 4.47 4.11 -6.65
N THR A 44 5.62 3.91 -6.00
CA THR A 44 5.82 4.23 -4.58
C THR A 44 5.75 5.74 -4.31
N LYS A 45 6.29 6.56 -5.21
CA LYS A 45 6.29 8.03 -5.12
C LYS A 45 5.10 8.69 -5.80
N ASN A 46 4.21 7.94 -6.44
CA ASN A 46 3.10 8.49 -7.19
C ASN A 46 1.94 7.47 -7.25
N PRO A 47 1.42 7.05 -6.09
CA PRO A 47 0.29 6.14 -6.06
C PRO A 47 -0.97 6.85 -6.56
N SER A 48 -1.85 6.10 -7.23
CA SER A 48 -3.19 6.57 -7.57
C SER A 48 -4.03 6.63 -6.30
N LEU A 49 -4.17 7.82 -5.72
CA LEU A 49 -4.90 8.03 -4.48
C LEU A 49 -6.38 7.62 -4.62
N ASP A 50 -7.00 7.95 -5.75
CA ASP A 50 -8.38 7.57 -6.05
C ASP A 50 -8.56 6.05 -6.08
N ALA A 51 -7.61 5.32 -6.66
CA ALA A 51 -7.64 3.86 -6.65
C ALA A 51 -7.48 3.30 -5.23
N VAL A 52 -6.57 3.88 -4.43
CA VAL A 52 -6.39 3.47 -3.01
C VAL A 52 -7.67 3.71 -2.20
N VAL A 53 -8.31 4.88 -2.37
CA VAL A 53 -9.56 5.21 -1.67
C VAL A 53 -10.71 4.30 -2.12
N ALA A 54 -10.83 4.03 -3.42
CA ALA A 54 -11.87 3.16 -3.98
C ALA A 54 -11.76 1.71 -3.47
N LEU A 55 -10.56 1.26 -3.09
CA LEU A 55 -10.36 -0.06 -2.49
C LEU A 55 -10.87 -0.16 -1.05
N ALA A 56 -11.22 0.95 -0.40
CA ALA A 56 -11.66 1.02 0.99
C ALA A 56 -10.81 0.12 1.93
N PRO A 57 -9.48 0.33 2.00
CA PRO A 57 -8.62 -0.46 2.85
C PRO A 57 -8.85 -0.13 4.33
N ASP A 58 -8.65 -1.13 5.19
CA ASP A 58 -8.60 -0.91 6.64
C ASP A 58 -7.28 -0.21 7.04
N VAL A 59 -6.21 -0.44 6.27
CA VAL A 59 -4.91 0.20 6.49
C VAL A 59 -4.13 0.34 5.18
N VAL A 60 -3.46 1.49 5.04
CA VAL A 60 -2.44 1.73 4.02
C VAL A 60 -1.07 1.68 4.70
N VAL A 61 -0.18 0.81 4.23
CA VAL A 61 1.20 0.73 4.72
C VAL A 61 2.12 1.49 3.76
N ALA A 62 2.90 2.40 4.30
CA ALA A 62 3.82 3.28 3.61
C ALA A 62 5.19 3.29 4.30
N ASN A 63 6.21 3.82 3.63
CA ASN A 63 7.55 4.05 4.15
C ASN A 63 7.95 5.51 3.93
N ALA A 64 8.58 6.12 4.96
CA ALA A 64 8.91 7.54 4.96
C ALA A 64 9.93 7.96 3.88
N GLU A 65 10.81 7.06 3.42
CA GLU A 65 11.79 7.35 2.37
C GLU A 65 11.26 7.08 0.96
N GLU A 66 10.31 6.14 0.83
CA GLU A 66 9.76 5.73 -0.46
C GLU A 66 8.54 6.55 -0.88
N ASN A 67 7.65 6.91 0.04
CA ASN A 67 6.39 7.58 -0.27
C ASN A 67 6.48 9.08 0.06
N ARG A 68 5.90 9.94 -0.80
CA ARG A 68 5.89 11.38 -0.56
C ARG A 68 4.89 11.75 0.53
N GLU A 69 5.29 12.60 1.47
CA GLU A 69 4.41 13.03 2.57
C GLU A 69 3.10 13.69 2.08
N ALA A 70 3.14 14.40 0.95
CA ALA A 70 1.93 14.98 0.35
C ALA A 70 0.89 13.92 -0.03
N ASP A 71 1.32 12.78 -0.58
CA ASP A 71 0.42 11.68 -0.93
C ASP A 71 -0.13 11.00 0.33
N LEU A 72 0.72 10.81 1.35
CA LEU A 72 0.31 10.23 2.64
C LEU A 72 -0.69 11.13 3.37
N ALA A 73 -0.45 12.44 3.38
CA ALA A 73 -1.34 13.43 3.96
C ALA A 73 -2.70 13.44 3.24
N ALA A 74 -2.72 13.33 1.91
CA ALA A 74 -3.95 13.24 1.14
C ALA A 74 -4.76 11.97 1.47
N LEU A 75 -4.11 10.81 1.62
CA LEU A 75 -4.79 9.57 2.03
C LEU A 75 -5.37 9.67 3.44
N ARG A 76 -4.66 10.29 4.38
CA ARG A 76 -5.17 10.57 5.74
C ARG A 76 -6.35 11.53 5.70
N ALA A 77 -6.29 12.58 4.89
CA ALA A 77 -7.38 13.53 4.71
C ALA A 77 -8.64 12.88 4.10
N ALA A 78 -8.45 11.83 3.29
CA ALA A 78 -9.52 10.98 2.79
C ALA A 78 -10.08 9.98 3.82
N GLY A 79 -9.58 10.01 5.06
CA GLY A 79 -10.08 9.20 6.19
C GLY A 79 -9.45 7.81 6.33
N LEU A 80 -8.35 7.53 5.61
CA LEU A 80 -7.68 6.22 5.69
C LEU A 80 -6.66 6.16 6.84
N ASP A 81 -6.55 5.01 7.52
CA ASP A 81 -5.45 4.73 8.45
C ASP A 81 -4.16 4.49 7.65
N VAL A 82 -3.19 5.40 7.77
CA VAL A 82 -1.90 5.33 7.08
C VAL A 82 -0.80 5.03 8.10
N ARG A 83 -0.23 3.83 8.03
CA ARG A 83 0.90 3.39 8.86
C ARG A 83 2.21 3.57 8.11
N VAL A 84 3.08 4.40 8.68
CA VAL A 84 4.39 4.72 8.10
C VAL A 84 5.46 3.92 8.83
N THR A 85 6.26 3.19 8.07
CA THR A 85 7.48 2.56 8.55
C THR A 85 8.66 3.52 8.39
N TYR A 86 9.63 3.38 9.29
CA TYR A 86 10.88 4.11 9.31
C TYR A 86 12.04 3.11 9.17
N PRO A 87 13.23 3.54 8.72
CA PRO A 87 14.43 2.71 8.70
C PRO A 87 14.78 2.09 10.06
#